data_AF-A0A7C3QVE8-F1
#
_entry.id   AF-A0A7C3QVE8-F1
#
_cell.length_a   1.000
_cell.length_b   1.000
_cell.length_c   1.000
_cell.angle_alpha   90.00
_cell.angle_beta   90.00
_cell.angle_gamma   90.00
#
_symmetry.space_group_name_H-M   'P 1'
#
loop_
_entity.id
_entity.type
_entity.pdbx_description
1 polymer ?
#
loop_
_entity_poly.entity_id
_entity_poly.type
_entity_poly.pdbx_seq_one_letter_code
_entity_poly.pdbx_strand_id
1 'polypeptide(L)'
;MKKLLFLAGLASAAVILSGCGGGGGGGYVPPPPPPAPSILYLDGDMGPAVGVPYLCDSGTGVTDPDGGFLFYPGDSCSFDLTGYDGTIFFTDNLYIDYADNTGVSGISYDCFSGLTGVTDLNGYFDYDVDDECTFYL
;
A
#
# COMPACT_ATOMS: atom_id res chain seq x y z
N MET A 1 -69.71 -30.12 12.87
CA MET A 1 -68.34 -30.38 13.33
C MET A 1 -68.17 -29.80 14.74
N LYS A 2 -67.58 -30.61 15.63
CA LYS A 2 -67.02 -30.39 17.01
C LYS A 2 -67.16 -28.96 17.58
N LYS A 3 -67.95 -28.69 18.64
CA LYS A 3 -67.81 -29.02 20.07
C LYS A 3 -66.42 -28.72 20.70
N LEU A 4 -66.48 -27.79 21.66
CA LEU A 4 -65.76 -27.71 22.94
C LEU A 4 -64.51 -26.83 23.01
N LEU A 5 -64.76 -25.64 23.55
CA LEU A 5 -63.85 -24.80 24.33
C LEU A 5 -63.16 -25.63 25.44
N PHE A 6 -61.84 -25.45 25.57
CA PHE A 6 -61.03 -25.81 26.74
C PHE A 6 -60.35 -24.50 27.19
N LEU A 7 -60.87 -23.86 28.24
CA LEU A 7 -60.49 -23.96 29.65
C LEU A 7 -59.05 -23.52 29.95
N ALA A 8 -59.01 -22.47 30.77
CA ALA A 8 -57.85 -21.77 31.29
C ALA A 8 -56.92 -22.67 32.12
N GLY A 9 -55.61 -22.51 31.89
CA GLY A 9 -54.54 -22.94 32.78
C GLY A 9 -53.76 -21.71 33.25
N LEU A 10 -54.08 -21.27 34.46
CA LEU A 10 -53.42 -20.20 35.20
C LEU A 10 -52.10 -20.71 35.81
N ALA A 11 -51.17 -19.78 36.06
CA ALA A 11 -49.91 -19.94 36.80
C ALA A 11 -48.77 -20.65 36.05
N SER A 12 -47.65 -19.98 35.76
CA SER A 12 -46.74 -19.50 36.81
C SER A 12 -45.85 -18.38 36.27
N ALA A 13 -45.98 -17.18 36.86
CA ALA A 13 -45.00 -16.12 36.74
C ALA A 13 -43.87 -16.41 37.74
N ALA A 14 -42.81 -17.08 37.28
CA ALA A 14 -41.53 -17.12 37.98
C ALA A 14 -40.58 -16.17 37.25
N VAL A 15 -40.59 -14.93 37.72
CA VAL A 15 -39.58 -13.91 37.41
C VAL A 15 -38.26 -14.41 37.96
N ILE A 16 -37.39 -14.91 37.09
CA ILE A 16 -35.95 -14.92 37.34
C ILE A 16 -35.33 -14.07 36.25
N LEU A 17 -35.45 -12.76 36.44
CA LEU A 17 -34.57 -11.80 35.81
C LEU A 17 -33.21 -11.94 36.54
N SER A 18 -32.49 -13.03 36.28
CA SER A 18 -31.05 -13.06 36.56
C SER A 18 -30.43 -12.06 35.60
N GLY A 19 -30.38 -10.81 36.06
CA GLY A 19 -29.63 -9.74 35.44
C GLY A 19 -28.21 -10.23 35.25
N CYS A 20 -27.89 -10.63 34.02
CA CYS A 20 -26.54 -10.70 33.56
C CYS A 20 -26.07 -9.25 33.40
N GLY A 21 -25.71 -8.65 34.53
CA GLY A 21 -24.85 -7.49 34.59
C GLY A 21 -23.46 -7.92 34.13
N GLY A 22 -23.30 -8.11 32.83
CA GLY A 22 -22.00 -8.21 32.18
C GLY A 22 -21.53 -6.80 31.93
N GLY A 23 -20.85 -6.22 32.92
CA GLY A 23 -20.29 -4.88 32.86
C GLY A 23 -19.56 -4.66 31.54
N GLY A 24 -19.93 -3.57 30.86
CA GLY A 24 -19.22 -3.04 29.71
C GLY A 24 -17.82 -2.60 30.11
N GLY A 25 -16.91 -3.56 30.23
CA GLY A 25 -15.48 -3.34 30.22
C GLY A 25 -15.04 -3.27 28.77
N GLY A 26 -15.53 -2.27 28.03
CA GLY A 26 -14.93 -1.86 26.78
C GLY A 26 -13.58 -1.24 27.13
N GLY A 27 -12.59 -2.09 27.42
CA GLY A 27 -11.21 -1.66 27.55
C GLY A 27 -10.87 -0.91 26.28
N TYR A 28 -10.50 0.35 26.41
CA TYR A 28 -9.89 1.09 25.32
C TYR A 28 -8.64 0.31 24.93
N VAL A 29 -8.74 -0.48 23.87
CA VAL A 29 -7.58 -1.04 23.20
C VAL A 29 -7.05 0.13 22.38
N PRO A 30 -5.87 0.68 22.71
CA PRO A 30 -5.30 1.72 21.87
C PRO A 30 -5.17 1.16 20.45
N PRO A 31 -5.44 1.97 19.41
CA PRO A 31 -5.21 1.53 18.05
C PRO A 31 -3.75 1.06 17.90
N PRO A 32 -3.49 0.06 17.04
CA PRO A 32 -2.13 -0.35 16.76
C PRO A 32 -1.32 0.87 16.28
N PRO A 33 -0.02 0.94 16.62
CA PRO A 33 0.85 1.99 16.10
C PRO A 33 0.83 1.96 14.56
N PRO A 34 1.03 3.11 13.90
CA PRO A 34 1.14 3.15 12.45
C PRO A 34 2.28 2.22 11.98
N PRO A 35 2.18 1.63 10.77
CA PRO A 35 3.27 0.89 10.18
C PRO A 35 4.57 1.72 10.15
N ALA A 36 5.72 1.07 10.22
CA ALA A 36 6.98 1.75 9.95
C ALA A 36 7.13 1.99 8.44
N PRO A 37 7.80 3.07 8.01
CA PRO A 37 8.13 3.24 6.60
C PRO A 37 9.14 2.18 6.15
N SER A 38 9.07 1.83 4.88
CA SER A 38 9.98 0.95 4.16
C SER A 38 10.93 1.77 3.29
N ILE A 39 12.06 1.17 2.91
CA ILE A 39 13.01 1.74 1.96
C ILE A 39 13.15 0.78 0.77
N LEU A 40 13.06 1.33 -0.43
CA LEU A 40 13.50 0.72 -1.68
C LEU A 40 14.46 1.70 -2.36
N TYR A 41 15.11 1.25 -3.41
CA TYR A 41 16.14 1.99 -4.12
C TYR A 41 15.74 2.13 -5.58
N LEU A 42 15.97 3.31 -6.14
CA LEU A 42 15.85 3.58 -7.56
C LEU A 42 17.25 3.60 -8.15
N ASP A 43 17.57 2.58 -8.93
CA ASP A 43 18.90 2.33 -9.46
C ASP A 43 18.89 2.33 -10.99
N GLY A 44 20.01 2.71 -11.60
CA GLY A 44 20.22 2.61 -13.04
C GLY A 44 21.49 1.84 -13.40
N ASP A 45 21.65 1.53 -14.69
CA ASP A 45 22.80 0.76 -15.20
C ASP A 45 24.17 1.38 -14.86
N MET A 46 24.21 2.71 -14.69
CA MET A 46 25.43 3.48 -14.39
C MET A 46 25.60 3.82 -12.91
N GLY A 47 24.70 3.34 -12.04
CA GLY A 47 24.67 3.60 -10.60
C GLY A 47 23.31 4.13 -10.12
N PRO A 48 23.21 4.50 -8.83
CA PRO A 48 21.95 4.92 -8.25
C PRO A 48 21.37 6.19 -8.88
N ALA A 49 20.05 6.26 -8.97
CA ALA A 49 19.33 7.43 -9.42
C ALA A 49 19.24 8.45 -8.27
N VAL A 50 20.30 9.25 -8.10
CA VAL A 50 20.44 10.19 -6.97
C VAL A 50 19.71 11.51 -7.20
N GLY A 51 18.97 11.98 -6.18
CA GLY A 51 18.34 13.29 -6.19
C GLY A 51 17.07 13.38 -7.02
N VAL A 52 16.48 12.25 -7.40
CA VAL A 52 15.19 12.16 -8.10
C VAL A 52 14.08 12.59 -7.16
N PRO A 53 13.33 13.65 -7.46
CA PRO A 53 12.18 14.06 -6.67
C PRO A 53 11.07 13.00 -6.72
N TYR A 54 10.46 12.74 -5.57
CA TYR A 54 9.31 11.84 -5.51
C TYR A 54 8.21 12.36 -4.57
N LEU A 55 6.96 12.01 -4.89
CA LEU A 55 5.75 12.32 -4.14
C LEU A 55 5.00 11.02 -3.87
N CYS A 56 4.95 10.60 -2.61
CA CYS A 56 4.09 9.54 -2.13
C CYS A 56 2.82 10.13 -1.49
N ASP A 57 1.75 9.33 -1.40
CA ASP A 57 0.53 9.68 -0.65
C ASP A 57 0.82 10.14 0.79
N SER A 58 1.87 9.57 1.40
CA SER A 58 2.31 9.85 2.76
C SER A 58 3.28 11.03 2.91
N GLY A 59 3.85 11.55 1.81
CA GLY A 59 4.81 12.65 1.84
C GLY A 59 5.69 12.77 0.60
N THR A 60 6.56 13.79 0.60
CA THR A 60 7.48 14.08 -0.51
C THR A 60 8.94 13.87 -0.09
N GLY A 61 9.80 13.56 -1.05
CA GLY A 61 11.24 13.46 -0.83
C GLY A 61 12.07 13.63 -2.11
N VAL A 62 13.36 13.34 -1.96
CA VAL A 62 14.31 13.13 -3.07
C VAL A 62 15.07 11.86 -2.75
N THR A 63 15.41 11.06 -3.76
CA THR A 63 16.24 9.87 -3.56
C THR A 63 17.59 10.27 -2.96
N ASP A 64 18.09 9.47 -2.03
CA ASP A 64 19.34 9.72 -1.34
C ASP A 64 20.57 9.39 -2.22
N PRO A 65 21.83 9.57 -1.73
CA PRO A 65 23.03 9.25 -2.51
C PRO A 65 23.18 7.80 -2.95
N ASP A 66 22.44 6.88 -2.33
CA ASP A 66 22.40 5.47 -2.69
C ASP A 66 21.15 5.14 -3.54
N GLY A 67 20.35 6.14 -3.95
CA GLY A 67 19.10 5.95 -4.71
C GLY A 67 17.88 5.62 -3.82
N GLY A 68 18.06 5.61 -2.50
CA GLY A 68 17.04 5.19 -1.55
C GLY A 68 15.88 6.18 -1.42
N PHE A 69 14.66 5.66 -1.34
CA PHE A 69 13.45 6.43 -1.06
C PHE A 69 12.57 5.77 0.01
N LEU A 70 11.93 6.59 0.83
CA LEU A 70 11.04 6.17 1.91
C LEU A 70 9.58 6.19 1.45
N PHE A 71 8.84 5.13 1.76
CA PHE A 71 7.40 5.01 1.50
C PHE A 71 6.72 4.18 2.61
N TYR A 72 5.39 4.24 2.72
CA TYR A 72 4.63 3.28 3.52
C TYR A 72 3.99 2.23 2.59
N PRO A 73 3.91 0.95 3.02
CA PRO A 73 3.20 -0.06 2.23
C PRO A 73 1.75 0.36 1.96
N GLY A 74 1.34 0.30 0.70
CA GLY A 74 0.06 0.80 0.20
C GLY A 74 0.08 2.20 -0.41
N ASP A 75 1.22 2.91 -0.35
CA ASP A 75 1.35 4.25 -0.95
C ASP A 75 1.47 4.17 -2.47
N SER A 76 0.91 5.17 -3.15
CA SER A 76 1.28 5.49 -4.52
C SER A 76 2.41 6.52 -4.51
N CYS A 77 3.53 6.24 -5.18
CA CYS A 77 4.69 7.13 -5.23
C CYS A 77 5.03 7.51 -6.68
N SER A 78 4.94 8.79 -7.01
CA SER A 78 5.28 9.38 -8.30
C SER A 78 6.70 9.92 -8.29
N PHE A 79 7.52 9.55 -9.29
CA PHE A 79 8.89 10.01 -9.47
C PHE A 79 8.98 10.95 -10.67
N ASP A 80 9.62 12.11 -10.48
CA ASP A 80 9.95 13.05 -11.55
C ASP A 80 11.27 12.63 -12.20
N LEU A 81 11.18 11.97 -13.36
CA LEU A 81 12.32 11.49 -14.13
C LEU A 81 12.77 12.52 -15.18
N THR A 82 12.48 13.81 -14.98
CA THR A 82 13.03 14.89 -15.81
C THR A 82 14.56 14.83 -15.77
N GLY A 83 15.19 14.79 -16.95
CA GLY A 83 16.63 14.65 -17.13
C GLY A 83 17.11 13.22 -17.37
N TYR A 84 16.20 12.23 -17.38
CA TYR A 84 16.48 10.85 -17.78
C TYR A 84 16.05 10.62 -19.23
N ASP A 85 16.83 9.80 -19.96
CA ASP A 85 16.66 9.63 -21.41
C ASP A 85 15.53 8.63 -21.76
N GLY A 86 15.04 7.83 -20.82
CA GLY A 86 14.00 6.82 -21.06
C GLY A 86 14.54 5.48 -21.59
N THR A 87 13.69 4.45 -21.61
CA THR A 87 14.08 3.08 -22.03
C THR A 87 13.61 2.69 -23.43
N ILE A 88 12.63 3.40 -24.00
CA ILE A 88 12.02 3.00 -25.27
C ILE A 88 12.94 3.28 -26.46
N PHE A 89 13.67 4.39 -26.41
CA PHE A 89 14.58 4.83 -27.48
C PHE A 89 16.04 4.85 -27.06
N PHE A 90 16.30 4.84 -25.76
CA PHE A 90 17.64 4.88 -25.17
C PHE A 90 17.80 3.69 -24.22
N THR A 91 19.04 3.45 -23.77
CA THR A 91 19.36 2.36 -22.83
C THR A 91 19.64 2.94 -21.45
N ASP A 92 18.80 3.87 -20.99
CA ASP A 92 18.88 4.44 -19.64
C ASP A 92 17.94 3.65 -18.72
N ASN A 93 18.30 2.39 -18.47
CA ASN A 93 17.44 1.49 -17.71
C ASN A 93 17.42 1.89 -16.23
N LEU A 94 16.22 1.91 -15.66
CA LEU A 94 16.01 2.09 -14.23
C LEU A 94 15.34 0.85 -13.63
N TYR A 95 15.59 0.65 -12.34
CA TYR A 95 15.18 -0.51 -11.55
C TYR A 95 14.70 -0.05 -10.18
N ILE A 96 13.66 -0.69 -9.66
CA ILE A 96 13.31 -0.62 -8.24
C ILE A 96 13.81 -1.89 -7.56
N ASP A 97 14.70 -1.75 -6.57
CA ASP A 97 15.31 -2.88 -5.89
C ASP A 97 15.45 -2.69 -4.37
N TYR A 98 15.87 -3.76 -3.70
CA TYR A 98 16.24 -3.77 -2.29
C TYR A 98 17.70 -3.34 -2.12
N ALA A 99 18.13 -3.06 -0.89
CA ALA A 99 19.50 -2.65 -0.54
C ALA A 99 20.62 -3.64 -0.95
N ASP A 100 20.28 -4.86 -1.37
CA ASP A 100 21.20 -5.87 -1.88
C ASP A 100 21.17 -5.99 -3.42
N ASN A 101 20.56 -5.02 -4.10
CA ASN A 101 20.33 -4.92 -5.54
C ASN A 101 19.47 -6.06 -6.10
N THR A 102 18.68 -6.71 -5.24
CA THR A 102 17.65 -7.64 -5.68
C THR A 102 16.45 -6.86 -6.17
N GLY A 103 16.14 -6.97 -7.46
CA GLY A 103 14.97 -6.37 -8.08
C GLY A 103 13.63 -6.68 -7.40
N VAL A 104 12.75 -5.68 -7.33
CA VAL A 104 11.40 -5.83 -6.78
C VAL A 104 10.42 -6.00 -7.93
N SER A 105 10.00 -7.25 -8.16
CA SER A 105 9.02 -7.59 -9.18
C SER A 105 7.59 -7.37 -8.74
N GLY A 106 6.69 -7.10 -9.70
CA GLY A 106 5.26 -7.11 -9.43
C GLY A 106 4.68 -5.76 -8.98
N ILE A 107 5.46 -4.68 -9.01
CA ILE A 107 4.99 -3.33 -8.73
C ILE A 107 4.32 -2.79 -10.00
N SER A 108 3.02 -2.55 -9.93
CA SER A 108 2.31 -1.87 -11.03
C SER A 108 2.78 -0.42 -11.13
N TYR A 109 2.86 0.11 -12.35
CA TYR A 109 3.18 1.51 -12.58
C TYR A 109 2.38 2.12 -13.74
N ASP A 110 2.22 3.44 -13.68
CA ASP A 110 1.58 4.29 -14.70
C ASP A 110 2.42 5.56 -14.86
N CYS A 111 2.85 5.85 -16.09
CA CYS A 111 3.64 7.03 -16.42
C CYS A 111 2.83 8.06 -17.20
N PHE A 112 3.18 9.33 -17.05
CA PHE A 112 2.50 10.45 -17.70
C PHE A 112 2.48 10.35 -19.24
N SER A 113 3.52 9.76 -19.83
CA SER A 113 3.59 9.39 -21.25
C SER A 113 2.47 8.43 -21.72
N GLY A 114 1.77 7.78 -20.80
CA GLY A 114 0.78 6.73 -21.05
C GLY A 114 1.36 5.32 -21.09
N LEU A 115 2.65 5.16 -20.76
CA LEU A 115 3.26 3.86 -20.51
C LEU A 115 2.76 3.30 -19.18
N THR A 116 2.34 2.05 -19.20
CA THR A 116 1.83 1.37 -18.01
C THR A 116 2.36 -0.05 -18.00
N GLY A 117 2.62 -0.59 -16.83
CA GLY A 117 3.14 -1.95 -16.72
C GLY A 117 3.26 -2.46 -15.30
N VAL A 118 4.09 -3.48 -15.16
CA VAL A 118 4.46 -4.10 -13.90
C VAL A 118 5.96 -4.33 -13.92
N THR A 119 6.67 -4.03 -12.83
CA THR A 119 8.11 -4.26 -12.75
C THR A 119 8.45 -5.74 -12.97
N ASP A 120 9.52 -6.00 -13.72
CA ASP A 120 9.96 -7.36 -14.03
C ASP A 120 10.68 -8.05 -12.84
N LEU A 121 11.24 -9.24 -13.05
CA LEU A 121 11.96 -9.99 -12.00
C LEU A 121 13.19 -9.26 -11.43
N ASN A 122 13.75 -8.30 -12.17
CA ASN A 122 14.88 -7.48 -11.77
C ASN A 122 14.44 -6.08 -11.32
N GLY A 123 13.14 -5.82 -11.19
CA GLY A 123 12.63 -4.50 -10.80
C GLY A 123 12.61 -3.49 -11.95
N TYR A 124 12.91 -3.91 -13.17
CA TYR A 124 12.92 -3.05 -14.36
C TYR A 124 11.52 -2.57 -14.70
N PHE A 125 11.41 -1.32 -15.16
CA PHE A 125 10.21 -0.74 -15.72
C PHE A 125 10.54 0.09 -16.97
N ASP A 126 9.55 0.24 -17.86
CA ASP A 126 9.67 1.09 -19.03
C ASP A 126 9.19 2.51 -18.71
N TYR A 127 9.89 3.52 -19.23
CA TYR A 127 9.51 4.92 -19.14
C TYR A 127 10.02 5.70 -20.37
N ASP A 128 9.39 6.84 -20.68
CA ASP A 128 9.82 7.72 -21.79
C ASP A 128 10.85 8.75 -21.32
N VAL A 129 11.38 9.54 -22.25
CA VAL A 129 12.27 10.68 -21.92
C VAL A 129 11.51 11.73 -21.10
N ASP A 130 12.16 12.26 -20.06
CA ASP A 130 11.60 13.31 -19.18
C ASP A 130 10.19 12.98 -18.63
N ASP A 131 9.97 11.73 -18.20
CA ASP A 131 8.65 11.24 -17.79
C ASP A 131 8.39 11.41 -16.28
N GLU A 132 7.13 11.23 -15.88
CA GLU A 132 6.73 11.11 -14.48
C GLU A 132 6.01 9.79 -14.27
N CYS A 133 6.57 8.88 -13.46
CA CYS A 133 6.05 7.53 -13.27
C CYS A 133 5.56 7.30 -11.84
N THR A 134 4.32 6.83 -11.70
CA THR A 134 3.67 6.49 -10.43
C THR A 134 3.68 5.00 -10.19
N PHE A 135 4.23 4.57 -9.07
CA PHE A 135 4.30 3.19 -8.62
C PHE A 135 3.34 2.95 -7.46
N TYR A 136 2.65 1.80 -7.46
CA TYR A 136 1.70 1.42 -6.41
C TYR A 136 2.36 0.39 -5.47
N LEU A 137 2.89 0.86 -4.34
CA LEU A 137 3.79 0.14 -3.43
C LEU A 137 3.08 -0.45 -2.19
#